data_AF-A0A3A9SHH9-F1
#
_entry.id   AF-A0A3A9SHH9-F1
#
_cell.length_a   1.000
_cell.length_b   1.000
_cell.length_c   1.000
_cell.angle_alpha   90.00
_cell.angle_beta   90.00
_cell.angle_gamma   90.00
#
_symmetry.space_group_name_H-M   'P 1'
#
loop_
_entity.id
_entity.type
_entity.pdbx_description
1 polymer ?
#
loop_
_entity_poly.entity_id
_entity_poly.type
_entity_poly.pdbx_seq_one_letter_code
_entity_poly.pdbx_strand_id
1 'polypeptide(L)'
;MKKKPYGGIISIQHYLLEQYGKMGTMIKRGRPLTINTQSMETISGRRTRNCSVVAVARVVDYYRQKNEIKNIPSEINIIYKKVEEIAESYCYSDRRGTIPFFISGISREAFKQYGIKTKCKGHYIFSFDRHIKKEIDSGRPVIMNIARGFYKDHTIVVAGYSIWKVNGKEYPMLQVVDGWKSGFHYLDYEAFAKDITQSIFGSFNTIYLK
;
A
#
# COMPACT_ATOMS: atom_id res chain seq x y z
N MET A 1 -13.01 -22.38 -15.25
CA MET A 1 -11.64 -22.01 -14.84
C MET A 1 -11.71 -21.25 -13.51
N LYS A 2 -10.87 -21.57 -12.53
CA LYS A 2 -10.76 -20.78 -11.29
C LYS A 2 -10.14 -19.42 -11.63
N LYS A 3 -10.80 -18.31 -11.32
CA LYS A 3 -10.25 -16.95 -11.48
C LYS A 3 -8.95 -16.83 -10.68
N LYS A 4 -7.89 -16.27 -11.27
CA LYS A 4 -6.65 -15.99 -10.55
C LYS A 4 -6.89 -14.87 -9.53
N PRO A 5 -6.17 -14.89 -8.39
CA PRO A 5 -6.28 -13.82 -7.41
C PRO A 5 -5.89 -12.49 -8.05
N TYR A 6 -6.57 -11.41 -7.65
CA TYR A 6 -6.31 -10.07 -8.17
C TYR A 6 -4.96 -9.48 -7.72
N GLY A 7 -4.29 -10.08 -6.72
CA GLY A 7 -3.09 -9.54 -6.06
C GLY A 7 -1.93 -10.53 -6.01
N GLY A 8 -0.76 -10.08 -5.56
CA GLY A 8 0.46 -10.90 -5.52
C GLY A 8 1.03 -11.20 -6.90
N ILE A 9 0.66 -10.42 -7.91
CA ILE A 9 1.07 -10.63 -9.30
C ILE A 9 2.55 -10.27 -9.44
N ILE A 10 3.34 -11.16 -10.05
CA ILE A 10 4.79 -10.93 -10.31
C ILE A 10 5.01 -10.51 -11.76
N SER A 11 4.27 -11.11 -12.70
CA SER A 11 4.32 -10.79 -14.13
C SER A 11 2.94 -10.35 -14.62
N ILE A 12 2.81 -9.06 -14.94
CA ILE A 12 1.55 -8.49 -15.45
C ILE A 12 1.15 -9.16 -16.77
N GLN A 13 2.09 -9.36 -17.69
CA GLN A 13 1.82 -9.97 -19.00
C GLN A 13 1.24 -11.39 -18.86
N HIS A 14 1.90 -12.24 -18.06
CA HIS A 14 1.40 -13.60 -17.80
C HIS A 14 0.04 -13.57 -17.12
N TYR A 15 -0.14 -12.69 -16.12
CA TYR A 15 -1.42 -12.53 -15.45
C TYR A 15 -2.54 -12.13 -16.42
N LEU A 16 -2.32 -11.13 -17.28
CA LEU A 16 -3.32 -10.68 -18.25
C LEU A 16 -3.66 -11.78 -19.28
N LEU A 17 -2.66 -12.55 -19.74
CA LEU A 17 -2.91 -13.71 -20.60
C LEU A 17 -3.81 -14.74 -19.90
N GLU A 18 -3.46 -15.14 -18.68
CA GLU A 18 -4.21 -16.16 -17.94
C GLU A 18 -5.63 -15.68 -17.57
N GLN A 19 -5.75 -14.42 -17.12
CA GLN A 19 -7.00 -13.88 -16.58
C GLN A 19 -7.95 -13.40 -17.67
N TYR A 20 -7.43 -12.85 -18.77
CA TYR A 20 -8.22 -12.20 -19.83
C TYR A 20 -7.99 -12.81 -21.22
N GLY A 21 -7.24 -13.90 -21.32
CA GLY A 21 -7.06 -14.69 -22.54
C GLY A 21 -6.10 -14.09 -23.57
N LYS A 22 -5.44 -12.96 -23.27
CA LYS A 22 -4.52 -12.30 -24.20
C LYS A 22 -3.48 -11.45 -23.47
N MET A 23 -2.30 -11.35 -24.07
CA MET A 23 -1.27 -10.40 -23.65
C MET A 23 -1.81 -8.97 -23.71
N GLY A 24 -1.40 -8.16 -22.72
CA GLY A 24 -1.74 -6.75 -22.67
C GLY A 24 -0.68 -5.89 -23.35
N THR A 25 -1.06 -4.68 -23.73
CA THR A 25 -0.11 -3.62 -24.08
C THR A 25 -0.17 -2.54 -23.01
N MET A 26 0.97 -2.19 -22.41
CA MET A 26 1.03 -1.06 -21.48
C MET A 26 0.86 0.24 -22.27
N ILE A 27 -0.18 1.01 -21.95
CA ILE A 27 -0.50 2.27 -22.63
C ILE A 27 -0.13 3.50 -21.80
N LYS A 28 0.00 3.34 -20.48
CA LYS A 28 0.33 4.43 -19.57
C LYS A 28 1.00 3.90 -18.31
N ARG A 29 1.86 4.72 -17.69
CA ARG A 29 2.39 4.47 -16.34
C ARG A 29 2.57 5.76 -15.57
N GLY A 30 2.33 5.70 -14.26
CA GLY A 30 2.77 6.74 -13.34
C GLY A 30 4.28 6.64 -13.09
N ARG A 31 4.90 7.69 -12.55
CA ARG A 31 6.28 7.60 -12.06
C ARG A 31 6.29 6.71 -10.81
N PRO A 32 6.99 5.56 -10.82
CA PRO A 32 7.08 4.71 -9.64
C PRO A 32 7.84 5.44 -8.53
N LEU A 33 7.38 5.25 -7.30
CA LEU A 33 7.98 5.82 -6.10
C LEU A 33 9.05 4.87 -5.57
N THR A 34 10.23 5.40 -5.31
CA THR A 34 11.30 4.64 -4.64
C THR A 34 10.96 4.57 -3.16
N ILE A 35 10.58 3.39 -2.69
CA ILE A 35 10.24 3.12 -1.29
C ILE A 35 11.05 1.89 -0.84
N ASN A 36 11.35 1.77 0.46
CA ASN A 36 11.91 0.54 1.01
C ASN A 36 11.06 -0.65 0.51
N THR A 37 11.65 -1.79 0.15
CA THR A 37 10.90 -2.98 -0.34
C THR A 37 11.11 -4.23 0.51
N GLN A 38 11.75 -4.14 1.69
CA GLN A 38 11.93 -5.26 2.60
C GLN A 38 10.60 -5.82 3.12
N SER A 39 10.59 -7.11 3.45
CA SER A 39 9.45 -7.75 4.10
C SER A 39 9.19 -7.16 5.50
N MET A 40 7.97 -7.33 5.99
CA MET A 40 7.58 -6.92 7.34
C MET A 40 8.42 -7.63 8.40
N GLU A 41 8.66 -8.93 8.22
CA GLU A 41 9.47 -9.73 9.15
C GLU A 41 10.90 -9.22 9.23
N THR A 42 11.49 -8.80 8.11
CA THR A 42 12.82 -8.16 8.11
C THR A 42 12.81 -6.83 8.85
N ILE A 43 11.78 -6.00 8.65
CA ILE A 43 11.69 -4.66 9.27
C ILE A 43 11.43 -4.77 10.78
N SER A 44 10.53 -5.67 11.20
CA SER A 44 10.11 -5.82 12.60
C SER A 44 10.95 -6.81 13.41
N GLY A 45 11.73 -7.65 12.73
CA GLY A 45 12.45 -8.77 13.32
C GLY A 45 11.54 -9.94 13.73
N ARG A 46 10.26 -9.96 13.35
CA ARG A 46 9.32 -11.03 13.73
C ARG A 46 8.13 -11.18 12.79
N ARG A 47 7.67 -12.42 12.61
CA ARG A 47 6.46 -12.76 11.86
C ARG A 47 5.21 -12.54 12.72
N THR A 48 4.48 -11.45 12.48
CA THR A 48 3.31 -11.06 13.28
C THR A 48 2.29 -10.23 12.49
N ARG A 49 1.19 -9.80 13.12
CA ARG A 49 0.09 -9.03 12.49
C ARG A 49 0.36 -7.51 12.41
N ASN A 50 1.56 -7.11 12.02
CA ASN A 50 2.03 -5.71 12.04
C ASN A 50 1.94 -4.98 10.69
N CYS A 51 1.13 -5.45 9.74
CA CYS A 51 1.12 -4.93 8.38
C CYS A 51 0.85 -3.44 8.26
N SER A 52 -0.10 -2.91 9.03
CA SER A 52 -0.37 -1.47 9.06
C SER A 52 0.76 -0.66 9.69
N VAL A 53 1.41 -1.20 10.73
CA VAL A 53 2.54 -0.55 11.41
C VAL A 53 3.73 -0.43 10.46
N VAL A 54 4.08 -1.52 9.77
CA VAL A 54 5.14 -1.52 8.76
C VAL A 54 4.79 -0.60 7.59
N ALA A 55 3.55 -0.62 7.11
CA ALA A 55 3.12 0.26 6.02
C ALA A 55 3.28 1.75 6.37
N VAL A 56 2.92 2.14 7.60
CA VAL A 56 3.12 3.51 8.10
C VAL A 56 4.60 3.83 8.21
N ALA A 57 5.42 2.95 8.80
CA ALA A 57 6.87 3.15 8.88
C ALA A 57 7.51 3.34 7.50
N ARG A 58 7.04 2.58 6.50
CA ARG A 58 7.46 2.68 5.10
C ARG A 58 7.19 4.05 4.50
N VAL A 59 6.01 4.62 4.77
CA VAL A 59 5.64 5.94 4.25
C VAL A 59 6.41 7.04 4.98
N VAL A 60 6.68 6.89 6.28
CA VAL A 60 7.56 7.81 7.02
C VAL A 60 8.98 7.80 6.43
N ASP A 61 9.56 6.61 6.22
CA ASP A 61 10.88 6.47 5.57
C ASP A 61 10.89 7.03 4.14
N TYR A 62 9.84 6.80 3.36
CA TYR A 62 9.70 7.39 2.03
C TYR A 62 9.80 8.92 2.05
N TYR A 63 9.05 9.58 2.94
CA TYR A 63 9.08 11.04 3.04
C TYR A 63 10.40 11.56 3.63
N ARG A 64 11.02 10.83 4.56
CA ARG A 64 12.39 11.11 5.02
C ARG A 64 13.35 11.17 3.85
N GLN A 65 13.37 10.15 2.99
CA GLN A 65 14.26 10.07 1.84
C GLN A 65 13.95 11.14 0.80
N LYS A 66 12.67 11.28 0.43
CA LYS A 66 12.22 12.23 -0.60
C LYS A 66 12.52 13.69 -0.26
N ASN A 67 12.37 14.06 1.01
CA ASN A 67 12.48 15.44 1.48
C ASN A 67 13.74 15.68 2.33
N GLU A 68 14.66 14.71 2.40
CA GLU A 68 15.91 14.79 3.16
C GLU A 68 15.72 15.19 4.65
N ILE A 69 14.67 14.66 5.27
CA ILE A 69 14.26 15.08 6.62
C ILE A 69 15.17 14.46 7.69
N LYS A 70 16.11 15.26 8.21
CA LYS A 70 17.17 14.79 9.13
C LYS A 70 16.70 14.31 10.50
N ASN A 71 15.51 14.70 10.94
CA ASN A 71 15.01 14.35 12.26
C ASN A 71 14.30 12.98 12.31
N ILE A 72 14.03 12.35 11.16
CA ILE A 72 13.58 10.97 11.09
C ILE A 72 14.83 10.08 10.97
N PRO A 73 14.98 9.04 11.81
CA PRO A 73 16.09 8.09 11.74
C PRO A 73 16.25 7.46 10.34
N SER A 74 17.48 7.18 9.94
CA SER A 74 17.79 6.51 8.66
C SER A 74 17.39 5.04 8.64
N GLU A 75 17.46 4.36 9.78
CA GLU A 75 17.14 2.93 9.87
C GLU A 75 15.63 2.69 10.05
N ILE A 76 15.03 1.96 9.10
CA ILE A 76 13.58 1.71 9.07
C ILE A 76 13.07 0.93 10.28
N ASN A 77 13.89 0.08 10.91
CA ASN A 77 13.53 -0.64 12.14
C ASN A 77 13.39 0.32 13.35
N ILE A 78 14.11 1.44 13.39
CA ILE A 78 13.92 2.47 14.43
C ILE A 78 12.60 3.21 14.17
N ILE A 79 12.33 3.59 12.92
CA ILE A 79 11.05 4.18 12.53
C ILE A 79 9.91 3.22 12.91
N TYR A 80 10.03 1.93 12.58
CA TYR A 80 9.06 0.90 12.91
C TYR A 80 8.76 0.84 14.40
N LYS A 81 9.78 0.78 15.26
CA LYS A 81 9.59 0.74 16.72
C LYS A 81 8.79 1.94 17.23
N LYS A 82 9.05 3.14 16.70
CA LYS A 82 8.25 4.33 17.06
C LYS A 82 6.82 4.28 16.57
N VAL A 83 6.60 3.79 15.35
CA VAL A 83 5.24 3.60 14.84
C VAL A 83 4.51 2.51 15.63
N GLU A 84 5.20 1.47 16.08
CA GLU A 84 4.65 0.39 16.92
C GLU A 84 4.20 0.92 18.28
N GLU A 85 5.05 1.67 19.00
CA GLU A 85 4.71 2.33 20.27
C GLU A 85 3.44 3.20 20.14
N ILE A 86 3.32 3.96 19.05
CA ILE A 86 2.10 4.74 18.75
C ILE A 86 0.93 3.82 18.46
N ALA A 87 1.11 2.79 17.63
CA ALA A 87 0.03 1.90 17.25
C ALA A 87 -0.57 1.18 18.47
N GLU A 88 0.24 0.85 19.48
CA GLU A 88 -0.21 0.25 20.74
C GLU A 88 -1.19 1.15 21.49
N SER A 89 -0.99 2.48 21.49
CA SER A 89 -1.97 3.43 22.06
C SER A 89 -3.27 3.51 21.24
N TYR A 90 -3.25 2.99 20.01
CA TYR A 90 -4.42 2.76 19.14
C TYR A 90 -4.88 1.29 19.13
N CYS A 91 -4.60 0.57 20.22
CA CYS A 91 -5.05 -0.82 20.46
C CYS A 91 -4.43 -1.87 19.52
N TYR A 92 -3.34 -1.55 18.83
CA TYR A 92 -2.54 -2.56 18.14
C TYR A 92 -2.02 -3.61 19.13
N SER A 93 -1.99 -4.86 18.69
CA SER A 93 -1.16 -5.91 19.30
C SER A 93 -0.84 -6.96 18.25
N ASP A 94 0.23 -7.71 18.45
CA ASP A 94 0.64 -8.83 17.60
C ASP A 94 -0.48 -9.87 17.38
N ARG A 95 -1.38 -10.03 18.36
CA ARG A 95 -2.54 -10.93 18.26
C ARG A 95 -3.68 -10.36 17.41
N ARG A 96 -3.98 -9.07 17.56
CA ARG A 96 -5.16 -8.45 16.91
C ARG A 96 -4.83 -7.80 15.57
N GLY A 97 -3.61 -7.30 15.42
CA GLY A 97 -3.25 -6.33 14.40
C GLY A 97 -3.81 -4.94 14.71
N THR A 98 -3.74 -4.06 13.72
CA THR A 98 -4.25 -2.68 13.83
C THR A 98 -5.71 -2.60 13.42
N ILE A 99 -6.51 -1.83 14.15
CA ILE A 99 -7.89 -1.52 13.74
C ILE A 99 -7.83 -0.57 12.52
N PRO A 100 -8.40 -0.93 11.34
CA PRO A 100 -8.21 -0.16 10.10
C PRO A 100 -8.58 1.31 10.18
N PHE A 101 -9.56 1.66 11.03
CA PHE A 101 -10.01 3.03 11.24
C PHE A 101 -8.91 3.95 11.80
N PHE A 102 -7.95 3.38 12.54
CA PHE A 102 -6.90 4.13 13.21
C PHE A 102 -5.64 4.35 12.37
N ILE A 103 -5.52 3.74 11.18
CA ILE A 103 -4.32 3.84 10.33
C ILE A 103 -3.97 5.31 10.05
N SER A 104 -4.96 6.15 9.72
CA SER A 104 -4.72 7.57 9.44
C SER A 104 -4.32 8.38 10.69
N GLY A 105 -4.79 7.99 11.88
CA GLY A 105 -4.41 8.57 13.17
C GLY A 105 -2.97 8.22 13.53
N ILE A 106 -2.64 6.92 13.48
CA ILE A 106 -1.28 6.40 13.68
C ILE A 106 -0.30 7.07 12.71
N SER A 107 -0.66 7.18 11.43
CA SER A 107 0.18 7.86 10.43
C SER A 107 0.45 9.31 10.82
N ARG A 108 -0.57 10.05 11.25
CA ARG A 108 -0.42 11.45 11.64
C ARG A 108 0.48 11.60 12.86
N GLU A 109 0.28 10.78 13.87
CA GLU A 109 1.10 10.81 15.09
C GLU A 109 2.54 10.40 14.83
N ALA A 110 2.77 9.41 13.96
CA ALA A 110 4.12 9.01 13.56
C ALA A 110 4.92 10.17 12.99
N PHE A 111 4.33 10.99 12.11
CA PHE A 111 4.99 12.21 11.62
C PHE A 111 5.11 13.29 12.70
N LYS A 112 4.08 13.45 13.55
CA LYS A 112 4.05 14.47 14.61
C LYS A 112 5.18 14.27 15.62
N GLN A 113 5.56 13.03 15.95
CA GLN A 113 6.69 12.75 16.85
C GLN A 113 8.01 13.34 16.36
N TYR A 114 8.16 13.48 15.04
CA TYR A 114 9.30 14.14 14.41
C TYR A 114 9.02 15.62 14.08
N GLY A 115 8.01 16.25 14.69
CA GLY A 115 7.68 17.66 14.45
C GLY A 115 7.12 17.97 13.05
N ILE A 116 6.75 16.96 12.26
CA ILE A 116 6.27 17.12 10.89
C ILE A 116 4.74 17.21 10.90
N LYS A 117 4.21 18.32 10.38
CA LYS A 117 2.77 18.50 10.23
C LYS A 117 2.29 17.78 8.98
N THR A 118 1.27 16.93 9.15
CA THR A 118 0.68 16.17 8.04
C THR A 118 -0.83 16.25 8.03
N LYS A 119 -1.42 16.01 6.86
CA LYS A 119 -2.83 15.73 6.67
C LYS A 119 -2.95 14.26 6.29
N CYS A 120 -3.50 13.44 7.18
CA CYS A 120 -3.74 12.02 6.95
C CYS A 120 -5.25 11.78 6.90
N LYS A 121 -5.73 11.11 5.84
CA LYS A 121 -7.15 10.82 5.62
C LYS A 121 -7.34 9.38 5.13
N GLY A 122 -8.21 8.64 5.81
CA GLY A 122 -8.75 7.36 5.33
C GLY A 122 -9.99 7.56 4.46
N HIS A 123 -10.02 6.92 3.30
CA HIS A 123 -11.15 6.91 2.37
C HIS A 123 -11.72 5.50 2.28
N TYR A 124 -13.03 5.36 2.51
CA TYR A 124 -13.75 4.08 2.50
C TYR A 124 -14.60 3.89 1.24
N ILE A 125 -14.80 4.98 0.50
CA ILE A 125 -15.34 4.99 -0.86
C ILE A 125 -14.26 5.63 -1.72
N PHE A 126 -13.69 4.85 -2.63
CA PHE A 126 -12.54 5.28 -3.42
C PHE A 126 -12.67 4.84 -4.89
N SER A 127 -11.82 5.43 -5.72
CA SER A 127 -11.69 5.11 -7.14
C SER A 127 -10.23 5.21 -7.53
N PHE A 128 -9.86 4.51 -8.59
CA PHE A 128 -8.52 4.53 -9.15
C PHE A 128 -8.06 5.97 -9.42
N ASP A 129 -8.84 6.74 -10.19
CA ASP A 129 -8.42 8.08 -10.60
C ASP A 129 -8.28 9.07 -9.44
N ARG A 130 -9.25 9.07 -8.53
CA ARG A 130 -9.34 10.11 -7.48
C ARG A 130 -8.32 9.89 -6.37
N HIS A 131 -8.06 8.64 -5.99
CA HIS A 131 -7.34 8.33 -4.75
C HIS A 131 -6.03 7.58 -4.96
N ILE A 132 -5.84 6.94 -6.12
CA ILE A 132 -4.58 6.24 -6.44
C ILE A 132 -3.80 7.07 -7.43
N LYS A 133 -4.35 7.24 -8.64
CA LYS A 133 -3.67 7.91 -9.75
C LYS A 133 -3.22 9.32 -9.35
N LYS A 134 -4.13 10.12 -8.78
CA LYS A 134 -3.84 11.47 -8.30
C LYS A 134 -2.70 11.52 -7.27
N GLU A 135 -2.67 10.58 -6.34
CA GLU A 135 -1.65 10.54 -5.27
C GLU A 135 -0.29 10.14 -5.84
N ILE A 136 -0.24 9.08 -6.63
CA ILE A 136 0.99 8.61 -7.28
C ILE A 136 1.54 9.66 -8.24
N ASP A 137 0.70 10.31 -9.05
CA ASP A 137 1.11 11.39 -9.95
C ASP A 137 1.67 12.59 -9.18
N SER A 138 1.21 12.80 -7.94
CA SER A 138 1.76 13.83 -7.04
C SER A 138 2.98 13.36 -6.24
N GLY A 139 3.49 12.16 -6.51
CA GLY A 139 4.62 11.58 -5.79
C GLY A 139 4.29 11.22 -4.35
N ARG A 140 3.06 10.78 -4.05
CA ARG A 140 2.60 10.39 -2.70
C ARG A 140 2.18 8.92 -2.67
N PRO A 141 2.76 8.07 -1.81
CA PRO A 141 2.33 6.69 -1.67
C PRO A 141 0.97 6.63 -0.96
N VAL A 142 0.26 5.53 -1.18
CA VAL A 142 -1.06 5.30 -0.57
C VAL A 142 -1.01 4.01 0.24
N ILE A 143 -1.51 4.05 1.48
CA ILE A 143 -1.64 2.84 2.31
C ILE A 143 -3.04 2.26 2.09
N MET A 144 -3.12 1.03 1.61
CA MET A 144 -4.38 0.32 1.38
C MET A 144 -4.54 -0.78 2.44
N ASN A 145 -5.60 -0.70 3.24
CA ASN A 145 -6.07 -1.84 4.03
C ASN A 145 -7.18 -2.55 3.26
N ILE A 146 -7.11 -3.87 3.20
CA ILE A 146 -8.01 -4.73 2.44
C ILE A 146 -8.57 -5.80 3.37
N ALA A 147 -9.89 -5.91 3.45
CA ALA A 147 -10.56 -6.82 4.38
C ALA A 147 -10.93 -8.18 3.76
N ARG A 148 -10.78 -8.36 2.44
CA ARG A 148 -11.23 -9.57 1.73
C ARG A 148 -10.29 -9.97 0.58
N GLY A 149 -10.52 -11.19 0.07
CA GLY A 149 -9.83 -11.72 -1.11
C GLY A 149 -8.36 -12.05 -0.85
N PHE A 150 -7.51 -11.84 -1.87
CA PHE A 150 -6.11 -12.24 -1.80
C PHE A 150 -5.35 -11.57 -0.64
N TYR A 151 -5.51 -10.26 -0.48
CA TYR A 151 -4.94 -9.49 0.61
C TYR A 151 -5.92 -9.35 1.79
N LYS A 152 -6.67 -10.41 2.11
CA LYS A 152 -7.61 -10.40 3.24
C LYS A 152 -6.90 -10.05 4.56
N ASP A 153 -7.52 -9.16 5.33
CA ASP A 153 -7.07 -8.68 6.63
C ASP A 153 -5.62 -8.17 6.59
N HIS A 154 -5.27 -7.48 5.50
CA HIS A 154 -3.90 -7.07 5.21
C HIS A 154 -3.78 -5.62 4.76
N THR A 155 -2.63 -5.01 5.05
CA THR A 155 -2.32 -3.63 4.67
C THR A 155 -1.08 -3.61 3.77
N ILE A 156 -1.19 -2.93 2.63
CA ILE A 156 -0.15 -2.80 1.61
C ILE A 156 0.13 -1.33 1.30
N VAL A 157 1.27 -1.02 0.68
CA VAL A 157 1.61 0.33 0.21
C VAL A 157 1.62 0.36 -1.31
N VAL A 158 0.80 1.21 -1.92
CA VAL A 158 0.86 1.51 -3.35
C VAL A 158 1.97 2.52 -3.61
N ALA A 159 2.88 2.13 -4.49
CA ALA A 159 4.04 2.94 -4.88
C ALA A 159 4.06 3.25 -6.38
N GLY A 160 3.08 2.81 -7.15
CA GLY A 160 3.03 3.08 -8.58
C GLY A 160 1.76 2.55 -9.22
N TYR A 161 1.58 2.86 -10.50
CA TYR A 161 0.56 2.24 -11.33
C TYR A 161 1.00 2.16 -12.80
N SER A 162 0.40 1.23 -13.53
CA SER A 162 0.42 1.17 -14.99
C SER A 162 -0.99 0.85 -15.50
N ILE A 163 -1.30 1.27 -16.72
CA ILE A 163 -2.57 0.96 -17.39
C ILE A 163 -2.26 0.09 -18.58
N TRP A 164 -2.92 -1.06 -18.64
CA TRP A 164 -2.74 -2.07 -19.67
C TRP A 164 -4.02 -2.21 -20.49
N LYS A 165 -3.88 -2.38 -21.80
CA LYS A 165 -5.01 -2.57 -22.70
C LYS A 165 -5.06 -4.03 -23.16
N VAL A 166 -6.20 -4.69 -22.96
CA VAL A 166 -6.50 -6.04 -23.49
C VAL A 166 -7.85 -5.98 -24.20
N ASN A 167 -7.88 -6.34 -25.49
CA ASN A 167 -9.09 -6.34 -26.32
C ASN A 167 -9.92 -5.03 -26.22
N GLY A 168 -9.26 -3.88 -26.32
CA GLY A 168 -9.93 -2.58 -26.26
C GLY A 168 -10.20 -2.05 -24.85
N LYS A 169 -10.16 -2.91 -23.83
CA LYS A 169 -10.45 -2.55 -22.43
C LYS A 169 -9.18 -2.27 -21.63
N GLU A 170 -9.26 -1.29 -20.73
CA GLU A 170 -8.17 -0.88 -19.85
C GLU A 170 -8.22 -1.61 -18.50
N TYR A 171 -7.04 -1.98 -18.00
CA TYR A 171 -6.79 -2.68 -16.75
C TYR A 171 -5.72 -1.92 -15.97
N PRO A 172 -6.12 -1.12 -14.96
CA PRO A 172 -5.16 -0.46 -14.09
C PRO A 172 -4.49 -1.48 -13.17
N MET A 173 -3.16 -1.57 -13.27
CA MET A 173 -2.31 -2.43 -12.45
C MET A 173 -1.57 -1.57 -11.43
N LEU A 174 -1.85 -1.77 -10.14
CA LEU A 174 -1.15 -1.08 -9.06
C LEU A 174 0.16 -1.79 -8.78
N GLN A 175 1.24 -1.02 -8.65
CA GLN A 175 2.51 -1.52 -8.12
C GLN A 175 2.48 -1.32 -6.61
N VAL A 176 2.64 -2.41 -5.85
CA VAL A 176 2.49 -2.43 -4.40
C VAL A 176 3.68 -3.06 -3.73
N VAL A 177 3.95 -2.65 -2.49
CA VAL A 177 4.74 -3.43 -1.56
C VAL A 177 3.80 -4.04 -0.54
N ASP A 178 3.64 -5.36 -0.60
CA ASP A 178 2.74 -6.09 0.29
C ASP A 178 3.37 -6.42 1.65
N GLY A 179 4.70 -6.42 1.73
CA GLY A 179 5.40 -6.71 2.97
C GLY A 179 5.39 -8.19 3.39
N TRP A 180 4.72 -9.09 2.67
CA TRP A 180 4.89 -10.54 2.90
C TRP A 180 6.22 -11.02 2.33
N LYS A 181 6.60 -10.50 1.17
CA LYS A 181 7.88 -10.75 0.53
C LYS A 181 8.55 -9.44 0.18
N SER A 182 9.86 -9.48 0.06
CA SER A 182 10.60 -8.32 -0.42
C SER A 182 10.31 -8.06 -1.90
N GLY A 183 10.36 -6.80 -2.31
CA GLY A 183 10.15 -6.36 -3.69
C GLY A 183 8.75 -5.85 -3.98
N PHE A 184 8.54 -5.49 -5.24
CA PHE A 184 7.24 -5.04 -5.73
C PHE A 184 6.41 -6.21 -6.25
N HIS A 185 5.12 -6.16 -5.96
CA HIS A 185 4.09 -7.00 -6.56
C HIS A 185 3.07 -6.12 -7.25
N TYR A 186 2.14 -6.75 -7.97
CA TYR A 186 1.06 -6.05 -8.65
C TYR A 186 -0.32 -6.50 -8.19
N LEU A 187 -1.26 -5.58 -8.32
CA LEU A 187 -2.67 -5.74 -8.01
C LEU A 187 -3.48 -5.25 -9.21
N ASP A 188 -4.33 -6.10 -9.78
CA ASP A 188 -5.30 -5.72 -10.80
C ASP A 188 -6.48 -4.98 -10.16
N TYR A 189 -6.54 -3.67 -10.38
CA TYR A 189 -7.55 -2.81 -9.76
C TYR A 189 -8.95 -3.11 -10.27
N GLU A 190 -9.11 -3.53 -11.52
CA GLU A 190 -10.40 -3.85 -12.12
C GLU A 190 -10.97 -5.14 -11.50
N ALA A 191 -10.14 -6.18 -11.40
CA ALA A 191 -10.50 -7.44 -10.75
C ALA A 191 -10.75 -7.24 -9.25
N PHE A 192 -9.94 -6.41 -8.60
CA PHE A 192 -10.19 -5.93 -7.25
C PHE A 192 -11.55 -5.23 -7.21
N ALA A 193 -11.72 -4.04 -7.77
CA ALA A 193 -12.90 -3.20 -7.56
C ALA A 193 -14.25 -3.85 -7.90
N LYS A 194 -14.31 -4.76 -8.89
CA LYS A 194 -15.57 -5.39 -9.32
C LYS A 194 -15.94 -6.66 -8.55
N ASP A 195 -15.00 -7.29 -7.87
CA ASP A 195 -15.29 -8.52 -7.14
C ASP A 195 -15.74 -8.20 -5.71
N ILE A 196 -17.06 -8.08 -5.53
CA ILE A 196 -17.71 -7.84 -4.23
C ILE A 196 -17.39 -8.95 -3.21
N THR A 197 -17.07 -10.16 -3.69
CA THR A 197 -16.68 -11.29 -2.84
C THR A 197 -15.24 -11.18 -2.36
N GLN A 198 -14.43 -10.33 -3.01
CA GLN A 198 -12.99 -10.25 -2.77
C GLN A 198 -12.46 -8.87 -2.36
N SER A 199 -13.17 -7.74 -2.49
CA SER A 199 -12.44 -6.45 -2.55
C SER A 199 -13.10 -5.18 -1.95
N ILE A 200 -14.42 -5.06 -1.92
CA ILE A 200 -15.03 -3.72 -1.68
C ILE A 200 -14.97 -3.26 -0.21
N PHE A 201 -14.42 -4.07 0.69
CA PHE A 201 -14.23 -3.71 2.09
C PHE A 201 -12.76 -3.40 2.37
N GLY A 202 -12.47 -2.16 2.76
CA GLY A 202 -11.11 -1.69 3.05
C GLY A 202 -11.03 -0.18 3.28
N SER A 203 -9.81 0.34 3.42
CA SER A 203 -9.55 1.78 3.53
C SER A 203 -8.31 2.21 2.74
N PHE A 204 -8.39 3.38 2.13
CA PHE A 204 -7.29 4.02 1.40
C PHE A 204 -6.82 5.22 2.20
N ASN A 205 -5.58 5.18 2.68
CA ASN A 205 -5.04 6.20 3.57
C ASN A 205 -4.04 7.05 2.78
N THR A 206 -4.43 8.30 2.57
CA THR A 206 -3.63 9.33 1.89
C THR A 206 -2.92 10.20 2.93
N ILE A 207 -1.66 10.54 2.67
CA ILE A 207 -0.79 11.28 3.58
C ILE A 207 -0.14 12.42 2.82
N TYR A 208 -0.33 13.65 3.31
CA TYR A 208 0.22 14.87 2.75
C TYR A 208 1.06 15.58 3.81
N LEU A 209 2.32 15.89 3.52
CA LEU A 209 3.10 16.80 4.34
C LEU A 209 2.63 18.24 4.08
N LYS A 210 2.55 19.05 5.13
CA LYS A 210 2.20 20.47 5.07
C LYS A 210 3.45 21.34 5.02
#